data_AF-A0A536Y123-F1
#
_entry.id   AF-A0A536Y123-F1
#
_cell.length_a   1.000
_cell.length_b   1.000
_cell.length_c   1.000
_cell.angle_alpha   90.00
_cell.angle_beta   90.00
_cell.angle_gamma   90.00
#
_symmetry.space_group_name_H-M   'P 1'
#
loop_
_entity.id
_entity.type
_entity.pdbx_description
1 polymer ?
#
loop_
_entity_poly.entity_id
_entity_poly.type
_entity_poly.pdbx_seq_one_letter_code
_entity_poly.pdbx_strand_id
1 'polypeptide(L)'
;MHGVIVRISLAACAALPAPGALAQSYPSQPIKVVVPFTPGTGMDIIARKPGASGNIGAEMVARSAPDGHTVMITANTMLIAASLYRSVPYDPLTDFSPISLAAWGTLLLTANPKANINSVADLIAQAKASPGKLTYASPG
;
A
#
# COMPACT_ATOMS: atom_id res chain seq x y z
N MET A 1 37.82 54.97 -38.74
CA MET A 1 37.58 53.88 -39.70
C MET A 1 38.31 52.65 -39.21
N HIS A 2 37.60 51.60 -38.76
CA HIS A 2 38.01 50.18 -38.76
C HIS A 2 36.84 49.40 -38.14
N GLY A 3 35.92 48.94 -38.99
CA GLY A 3 34.76 48.14 -38.61
C GLY A 3 35.15 46.68 -38.41
N VAL A 4 34.73 46.09 -37.30
CA VAL A 4 34.91 44.67 -36.99
C VAL A 4 33.75 43.88 -37.60
N ILE A 5 34.07 43.04 -38.59
CA ILE A 5 33.14 42.11 -39.24
C ILE A 5 33.04 40.85 -38.36
N VAL A 6 31.91 40.66 -37.67
CA VAL A 6 31.59 39.42 -36.96
C VAL A 6 30.95 38.44 -37.95
N ARG A 7 31.67 37.37 -38.28
CA ARG A 7 31.18 36.27 -39.13
C ARG A 7 30.28 35.36 -38.29
N ILE A 8 28.96 35.43 -38.52
CA ILE A 8 27.99 34.45 -38.03
C ILE A 8 28.28 33.12 -38.75
N SER A 9 28.88 32.17 -38.04
CA SER A 9 29.02 30.79 -38.52
C SER A 9 27.82 30.00 -38.02
N LEU A 10 26.97 29.60 -38.96
CA LEU A 10 25.81 28.72 -38.75
C LEU A 10 26.32 27.32 -38.37
N ALA A 11 26.29 26.99 -37.08
CA ALA A 11 26.59 25.65 -36.61
C ALA A 11 25.40 24.74 -36.98
N ALA A 12 25.60 23.89 -37.99
CA ALA A 12 24.67 22.82 -38.33
C ALA A 12 24.55 21.86 -37.13
N CYS A 13 23.37 21.89 -36.49
CA CYS A 13 23.02 20.98 -35.43
C CYS A 13 22.87 19.57 -36.05
N ALA A 14 23.95 18.78 -36.01
CA ALA A 14 23.90 17.38 -36.37
C ALA A 14 22.89 16.70 -35.44
N ALA A 15 21.80 16.18 -36.01
CA ALA A 15 20.82 15.41 -35.29
C ALA A 15 21.50 14.18 -34.69
N LEU A 16 21.84 14.26 -33.41
CA LEU A 16 22.23 13.09 -32.63
C LEU A 16 21.04 12.13 -32.69
N PRO A 17 21.22 10.88 -33.17
CA PRO A 17 20.17 9.88 -33.05
C PRO A 17 19.83 9.77 -31.57
N ALA A 18 18.58 10.04 -31.22
CA ALA A 18 18.09 9.76 -29.87
C ALA A 18 18.47 8.30 -29.57
N PRO A 19 19.17 8.00 -28.47
CA PRO A 19 19.38 6.61 -28.10
C PRO A 19 18.01 5.97 -28.08
N GLY A 20 17.79 5.00 -28.98
CA GLY A 20 16.52 4.30 -29.07
C GLY A 20 16.16 3.86 -27.66
N ALA A 21 14.94 4.14 -27.22
CA ALA A 21 14.51 3.76 -25.88
C ALA A 21 14.74 2.25 -25.74
N LEU A 22 15.79 1.86 -25.02
CA LEU A 22 16.01 0.49 -24.61
C LEU A 22 14.79 0.17 -23.77
N ALA A 23 13.91 -0.70 -24.27
CA ALA A 23 12.82 -1.21 -23.46
C ALA A 23 13.42 -1.70 -22.14
N GLN A 24 12.90 -1.19 -21.02
CA GLN A 24 13.37 -1.57 -19.70
C GLN A 24 13.35 -3.11 -19.62
N SER A 25 14.48 -3.74 -19.29
CA SER A 25 14.60 -5.21 -19.20
C SER A 25 13.68 -5.84 -18.15
N TYR A 26 13.04 -5.01 -17.34
CA TYR A 26 12.04 -5.35 -16.33
C TYR A 26 10.72 -4.65 -16.65
N PRO A 27 9.56 -5.31 -16.47
CA PRO A 27 9.38 -6.69 -16.02
C PRO A 27 9.55 -7.69 -17.18
N SER A 28 10.28 -8.79 -16.95
CA SER A 28 10.50 -9.86 -17.94
C SER A 28 9.45 -10.98 -17.87
N GLN A 29 8.66 -11.01 -16.80
CA GLN A 29 7.54 -11.92 -16.55
C GLN A 29 6.45 -11.20 -15.72
N PRO A 30 5.22 -11.74 -15.62
CA PRO A 30 4.15 -11.10 -14.87
C PRO A 30 4.51 -10.82 -13.39
N ILE A 31 4.09 -9.66 -12.88
CA ILE A 31 4.24 -9.30 -11.46
C ILE A 31 3.06 -9.88 -10.68
N LYS A 32 3.37 -10.67 -9.65
CA LYS A 32 2.43 -11.16 -8.66
C LYS A 32 2.21 -10.10 -7.59
N VAL A 33 1.02 -9.51 -7.59
CA VAL A 33 0.54 -8.69 -6.47
C VAL A 33 0.10 -9.64 -5.35
N VAL A 34 0.08 -9.18 -4.10
CA VAL A 34 -0.42 -9.91 -2.93
C VAL A 34 -1.22 -8.95 -2.06
N VAL A 35 -2.46 -9.32 -1.74
CA VAL A 35 -3.36 -8.57 -0.86
C VAL A 35 -3.75 -9.48 0.32
N PRO A 36 -3.45 -9.06 1.55
CA PRO A 36 -3.62 -9.91 2.72
C PRO A 36 -4.94 -9.71 3.47
N PHE A 37 -5.93 -9.04 2.85
CA PHE A 37 -7.23 -8.71 3.44
C PHE A 37 -8.39 -9.53 2.86
N THR A 38 -9.54 -9.53 3.54
CA THR A 38 -10.74 -10.26 3.10
C THR A 38 -11.40 -9.64 1.86
N PRO A 39 -12.18 -10.43 1.11
CA PRO A 39 -12.76 -9.97 -0.13
C PRO A 39 -13.68 -8.76 -0.05
N GLY A 40 -13.72 -7.93 -1.10
CA GLY A 40 -14.64 -6.79 -1.25
C GLY A 40 -14.24 -5.50 -0.51
N THR A 41 -13.04 -5.45 0.06
CA THR A 41 -12.43 -4.20 0.55
C THR A 41 -11.72 -3.48 -0.60
N GLY A 42 -11.45 -2.18 -0.48
CA GLY A 42 -10.81 -1.38 -1.54
C GLY A 42 -9.46 -1.92 -2.03
N MET A 43 -8.88 -2.89 -1.34
CA MET A 43 -7.60 -3.50 -1.67
C MET A 43 -7.71 -4.81 -2.46
N ASP A 44 -8.89 -5.41 -2.58
CA ASP A 44 -9.05 -6.83 -2.91
C ASP A 44 -9.10 -7.19 -4.41
N ILE A 45 -8.97 -6.23 -5.33
CA ILE A 45 -9.28 -6.52 -6.74
C ILE A 45 -8.25 -7.46 -7.43
N ILE A 46 -7.03 -7.66 -6.89
CA ILE A 46 -5.94 -8.24 -7.71
C ILE A 46 -5.21 -9.46 -7.12
N ALA A 47 -5.17 -9.74 -5.81
CA ALA A 47 -4.40 -10.91 -5.35
C ALA A 47 -4.67 -11.40 -3.92
N ARG A 48 -5.01 -12.68 -3.74
CA ARG A 48 -5.62 -13.16 -2.49
C ARG A 48 -4.68 -13.99 -1.62
N LYS A 49 -4.39 -13.57 -0.38
CA LYS A 49 -3.86 -14.40 0.73
C LYS A 49 -4.31 -13.91 2.13
N PRO A 50 -5.60 -14.05 2.51
CA PRO A 50 -6.12 -13.55 3.78
C PRO A 50 -5.73 -14.43 4.99
N GLY A 51 -5.68 -13.82 6.19
CA GLY A 51 -5.55 -14.50 7.49
C GLY A 51 -4.57 -13.83 8.46
N ALA A 52 -4.80 -14.00 9.77
CA ALA A 52 -3.98 -13.45 10.87
C ALA A 52 -3.67 -11.95 10.74
N SER A 53 -4.69 -11.13 10.49
CA SER A 53 -4.59 -9.68 10.22
C SER A 53 -3.59 -9.30 9.12
N GLY A 54 -3.31 -10.26 8.23
CA GLY A 54 -2.47 -10.12 7.05
C GLY A 54 -1.06 -10.69 7.17
N ASN A 55 -0.70 -11.25 8.33
CA ASN A 55 0.65 -11.78 8.58
C ASN A 55 1.03 -12.94 7.65
N ILE A 56 0.06 -13.74 7.19
CA ILE A 56 0.31 -14.86 6.27
C ILE A 56 0.75 -14.35 4.89
N GLY A 57 0.11 -13.28 4.41
CA GLY A 57 0.50 -12.63 3.16
C GLY A 57 1.87 -11.96 3.28
N ALA A 58 2.11 -11.27 4.39
CA ALA A 58 3.39 -10.64 4.69
C ALA A 58 4.54 -11.64 4.76
N GLU A 59 4.37 -12.75 5.49
CA GLU A 59 5.38 -13.81 5.56
C GLU A 59 5.72 -14.39 4.17
N MET A 60 4.71 -14.67 3.35
CA MET A 60 4.96 -15.19 2.01
C MET A 60 5.80 -14.21 1.19
N VAL A 61 5.48 -12.92 1.25
CA VAL A 61 6.18 -11.90 0.45
C VAL A 61 7.60 -11.70 0.97
N ALA A 62 7.80 -11.64 2.29
CA ALA A 62 9.11 -11.54 2.92
C ALA A 62 10.03 -12.71 2.54
N ARG A 63 9.47 -13.91 2.35
CA ARG A 63 10.20 -15.11 1.91
C ARG A 63 10.36 -15.25 0.40
N SER A 64 9.76 -14.36 -0.40
CA SER A 64 9.84 -14.43 -1.87
C SER A 64 11.21 -13.94 -2.37
N ALA A 65 11.59 -14.35 -3.59
CA ALA A 65 12.82 -13.84 -4.20
C ALA A 65 12.74 -12.31 -4.34
N PRO A 66 13.78 -11.55 -3.95
CA PRO A 66 13.80 -10.09 -4.02
C PRO A 66 14.10 -9.60 -5.46
N ASP A 67 13.35 -10.09 -6.44
CA ASP A 67 13.56 -9.85 -7.88
C ASP A 67 12.53 -8.88 -8.50
N GLY A 68 11.67 -8.30 -7.67
CA GLY A 68 10.61 -7.37 -8.07
C GLY A 68 9.31 -8.01 -8.57
N HIS A 69 9.28 -9.31 -8.84
CA HIS A 69 8.08 -9.97 -9.41
C HIS A 69 7.04 -10.35 -8.35
N THR A 70 7.32 -10.16 -7.06
CA THR A 70 6.32 -10.30 -6.00
C THR A 70 6.24 -8.99 -5.22
N VAL A 71 5.07 -8.36 -5.24
CA VAL A 71 4.80 -7.12 -4.51
C VAL A 71 3.59 -7.29 -3.61
N MET A 72 3.60 -6.62 -2.46
CA MET A 72 2.50 -6.65 -1.50
C MET A 72 1.82 -5.30 -1.43
N ILE A 73 0.49 -5.32 -1.49
CA ILE A 73 -0.31 -4.20 -0.99
C ILE A 73 -0.57 -4.47 0.49
N THR A 74 -0.13 -3.55 1.34
CA THR A 74 -0.25 -3.67 2.80
C THR A 74 -0.82 -2.39 3.39
N ALA A 75 -1.15 -2.45 4.68
CA ALA A 75 -1.59 -1.32 5.47
C ALA A 75 -0.83 -1.27 6.81
N ASN A 76 -1.10 -0.22 7.59
CA ASN A 76 -0.59 -0.01 8.94
C ASN A 76 -0.86 -1.18 9.92
N THR A 77 -1.79 -2.09 9.61
CA THR A 77 -2.04 -3.31 10.40
C THR A 77 -0.78 -4.17 10.60
N MET A 78 0.12 -4.22 9.61
CA MET A 78 1.36 -5.00 9.68
C MET A 78 2.33 -4.49 10.77
N LEU A 79 2.36 -3.17 11.00
CA LEU A 79 3.15 -2.53 12.06
C LEU A 79 2.48 -2.69 13.43
N ILE A 80 1.16 -2.58 13.49
CA ILE A 80 0.40 -2.80 14.73
C ILE A 80 0.59 -4.24 15.21
N ALA A 81 0.55 -5.21 14.29
CA ALA A 81 0.77 -6.62 14.59
C ALA A 81 2.16 -6.86 15.22
N ALA A 82 3.22 -6.23 14.70
CA ALA A 82 4.57 -6.36 15.24
C ALA A 82 4.70 -5.83 16.68
N SER A 83 3.90 -4.82 17.05
CA SER A 83 3.84 -4.28 18.41
C SER A 83 2.93 -5.06 19.36
N LEU A 84 1.87 -5.69 18.84
CA LEU A 84 0.83 -6.34 19.62
C LEU A 84 1.12 -7.82 19.90
N TYR A 85 1.64 -8.55 18.90
CA TYR A 85 2.00 -9.96 19.05
C TYR A 85 3.38 -10.10 19.65
N ARG A 86 3.57 -11.13 20.49
CA ARG A 86 4.88 -11.48 21.07
C ARG A 86 5.94 -11.73 19.99
N SER A 87 5.52 -12.25 18.84
CA SER A 87 6.35 -12.46 17.66
C SER A 87 5.49 -12.48 16.40
N VAL A 88 5.97 -11.86 15.34
CA VAL A 88 5.43 -11.98 13.98
C VAL A 88 6.50 -12.63 13.08
N PRO A 89 6.10 -13.32 11.99
CA PRO A 89 7.03 -14.06 11.13
C PRO A 89 7.79 -13.19 10.10
N TYR A 90 7.90 -11.88 10.34
CA TYR A 90 8.58 -10.91 9.48
C TYR A 90 9.06 -9.72 10.33
N ASP A 91 10.10 -9.02 9.87
CA ASP A 91 10.47 -7.69 10.36
C ASP A 91 9.92 -6.62 9.41
N PRO A 92 8.98 -5.76 9.85
CA PRO A 92 8.35 -4.78 8.97
C PRO A 92 9.29 -3.66 8.49
N LEU A 93 10.47 -3.49 9.12
CA LEU A 93 11.44 -2.45 8.79
C LEU A 93 12.55 -2.96 7.88
N THR A 94 12.93 -4.24 7.98
CA THR A 94 14.06 -4.79 7.22
C THR A 94 13.67 -5.73 6.09
N ASP A 95 12.52 -6.40 6.18
CA ASP A 95 12.15 -7.43 5.21
C ASP A 95 11.42 -6.86 3.98
N PHE A 96 11.13 -5.55 3.96
CA PHE A 96 10.36 -4.90 2.90
C PHE A 96 11.00 -3.59 2.44
N SER A 97 11.05 -3.38 1.12
CA SER A 97 11.37 -2.08 0.52
C SER A 97 10.07 -1.33 0.19
N PRO A 98 9.84 -0.13 0.74
CA PRO A 98 8.64 0.65 0.40
C PRO A 98 8.70 1.13 -1.05
N ILE A 99 7.59 0.99 -1.77
CA ILE A 99 7.46 1.47 -3.17
C ILE A 99 6.73 2.80 -3.19
N SER A 100 5.45 2.81 -2.81
CA SER A 100 4.63 4.02 -2.75
C SER A 100 3.37 3.81 -1.91
N LEU A 101 2.73 4.90 -1.50
CA LEU A 101 1.40 4.87 -0.91
C LEU A 101 0.35 4.72 -2.03
N ALA A 102 -0.38 3.60 -2.03
CA ALA A 102 -1.40 3.34 -3.05
C ALA A 102 -2.73 4.04 -2.75
N ALA A 103 -3.13 4.10 -1.48
CA ALA A 103 -4.39 4.71 -1.04
C ALA A 103 -4.32 5.09 0.44
N TRP A 104 -5.20 6.01 0.86
CA TRP A 104 -5.49 6.32 2.26
C TRP A 104 -7.00 6.30 2.48
N GLY A 105 -7.43 5.99 3.69
CA GLY A 105 -8.85 5.92 4.03
C GLY A 105 -9.10 6.24 5.49
N THR A 106 -10.29 6.75 5.78
CA THR A 106 -10.75 7.06 7.14
C THR A 106 -11.67 5.95 7.63
N LEU A 107 -11.42 5.44 8.84
CA LEU A 107 -12.33 4.49 9.48
C LEU A 107 -13.59 5.22 9.94
N LEU A 108 -14.75 4.69 9.58
CA LEU A 108 -16.04 5.20 10.00
C LEU A 108 -16.63 4.29 11.07
N LEU A 109 -17.08 4.90 12.17
CA LEU A 109 -17.91 4.22 13.15
C LEU A 109 -19.33 4.11 12.60
N THR A 110 -19.78 2.89 12.33
CA THR A 110 -21.13 2.59 11.84
C THR A 110 -21.88 1.73 12.83
N ALA A 111 -23.15 2.03 13.07
CA ALA A 111 -24.03 1.21 13.89
C ALA A 111 -25.09 0.50 13.03
N ASN A 112 -25.51 -0.69 13.45
CA ASN A 112 -26.69 -1.32 12.87
C ASN A 112 -27.91 -0.40 13.12
N PRO A 113 -28.77 -0.10 12.13
CA PRO A 113 -29.94 0.75 12.34
C PRO A 113 -30.86 0.28 13.48
N LYS A 114 -30.89 -1.03 13.77
CA LYS A 114 -31.67 -1.62 14.87
C LYS A 114 -31.06 -1.39 16.27
N ALA A 115 -29.83 -0.90 16.35
CA ALA A 115 -29.15 -0.65 17.62
C ALA A 115 -29.57 0.69 18.28
N ASN A 116 -30.33 1.54 17.58
CA ASN A 116 -30.76 2.86 18.08
C ASN A 116 -29.59 3.74 18.58
N ILE A 117 -28.44 3.65 17.91
CA ILE A 117 -27.25 4.47 18.18
C ILE A 117 -27.13 5.46 17.02
N ASN A 118 -27.53 6.71 17.25
CA ASN A 118 -27.52 7.77 16.23
C ASN A 118 -26.35 8.75 16.41
N SER A 119 -25.65 8.64 17.53
CA SER A 119 -24.50 9.47 17.86
C SER A 119 -23.49 8.70 18.70
N VAL A 120 -22.26 9.23 18.78
CA VAL A 120 -21.25 8.72 19.70
C VAL A 120 -21.71 8.84 21.16
N ALA A 121 -22.49 9.86 21.50
CA ALA A 121 -23.06 10.01 22.84
C ALA A 121 -24.02 8.86 23.18
N ASP A 122 -24.88 8.46 22.24
CA ASP A 122 -25.79 7.31 22.41
C ASP A 122 -25.00 6.01 22.62
N LEU A 123 -23.94 5.81 21.82
CA LEU A 123 -23.06 4.65 21.97
C LEU A 123 -22.45 4.60 23.37
N ILE A 124 -21.90 5.72 23.85
CA ILE A 124 -21.28 5.80 25.18
C ILE A 124 -22.32 5.57 26.28
N ALA A 125 -23.50 6.19 26.16
CA ALA A 125 -24.58 6.05 27.13
C ALA A 125 -25.04 4.58 27.22
N GLN A 126 -25.29 3.93 26.08
CA GLN A 126 -25.68 2.52 26.03
C GLN A 126 -24.58 1.59 26.57
N ALA A 127 -23.32 1.82 26.20
CA ALA A 127 -22.18 1.04 26.67
C ALA A 127 -22.03 1.10 28.20
N LYS A 128 -22.24 2.29 28.79
CA LYS A 128 -22.20 2.51 30.24
C LYS A 128 -23.40 1.92 30.96
N ALA A 129 -24.60 2.05 30.38
CA ALA A 129 -25.84 1.53 30.97
C ALA A 129 -25.90 -0.01 30.93
N SER A 130 -25.19 -0.66 29.99
CA SER A 130 -25.19 -2.11 29.84
C SER A 130 -23.80 -2.66 29.51
N PRO A 131 -22.87 -2.68 30.49
CA PRO A 131 -21.51 -3.17 30.28
C PRO A 131 -21.49 -4.62 29.76
N GLY A 132 -20.66 -4.87 28.73
CA GLY A 132 -20.47 -6.20 28.14
C GLY A 132 -21.59 -6.68 27.20
N LYS A 133 -22.64 -5.89 26.96
CA LYS A 133 -23.74 -6.26 26.05
C LYS A 133 -23.52 -5.82 24.60
N LEU A 134 -22.68 -4.82 24.37
CA LEU A 134 -22.35 -4.36 23.02
C LEU A 134 -21.19 -5.16 22.45
N THR A 135 -21.35 -5.61 21.22
CA THR A 135 -20.29 -6.19 20.41
C THR A 135 -19.91 -5.20 19.31
N TYR A 136 -18.63 -5.07 19.02
CA TYR A 136 -18.14 -4.28 17.89
C TYR A 136 -17.20 -5.13 17.05
N ALA A 137 -17.12 -4.80 15.76
CA ALA A 137 -16.15 -5.38 14.84
C ALA A 137 -15.15 -4.28 14.43
N SER A 138 -13.87 -4.63 14.32
CA SER A 138 -12.83 -3.81 13.70
C SER A 138 -12.39 -4.44 12.38
N PRO A 139 -11.83 -3.65 11.44
CA PRO A 139 -11.28 -4.18 10.18
C PRO A 139 -9.94 -4.92 10.36
N GLY A 140 -9.41 -4.96 11.58
CA GLY A 140 -8.15 -5.61 11.95
C GLY A 140 -8.02 -5.69 13.46
#